data_AF-A0AAN4WV86-F1
#
_entry.id   AF-A0AAN4WV86-F1
#
_cell.length_a   1.000
_cell.length_b   1.000
_cell.length_c   1.000
_cell.angle_alpha   90.00
_cell.angle_beta   90.00
_cell.angle_gamma   90.00
#
_symmetry.space_group_name_H-M   'P 1'
#
loop_
_entity.id
_entity.type
_entity.pdbx_description
1 polymer ?
#
loop_
_entity_poly.entity_id
_entity_poly.type
_entity_poly.pdbx_seq_one_letter_code
_entity_poly.pdbx_strand_id
1 'polypeptide(L)'
;MKFIAAAAVALSLLEPIAAAENDLQIRRVGSRPVNAAPAENFTGTVKVEMLYTPVGEERTSAGSVSFSPGARTAWHSHPLGQTLVVTSGVGRVQRWGGSVEEIRVGDVVHIPANVKHWHGAAPDSAMTHTAITEVLNGKSADWMEQVADAQYLVPPVPVAAVLPPAQGQKLFGDIAPKFAQLTDEVLFGDVWARPGLSQRDRSLITVSALIAMNRPDQLRGHMARARQNGVSDAELIEATTHLAFYAGWPSAVTAIGVAREVMDIPKP
;
A
#
# COMPACT_ATOMS: atom_id res chain seq x y z
N MET A 1 -78.17 2.03 -7.30
CA MET A 1 -78.74 2.97 -6.31
C MET A 1 -77.58 3.73 -5.69
N LYS A 2 -77.55 5.06 -5.84
CA LYS A 2 -76.54 5.96 -5.29
C LYS A 2 -76.73 6.07 -3.77
N PHE A 3 -75.65 6.10 -3.00
CA PHE A 3 -75.57 6.95 -1.81
C PHE A 3 -74.14 7.51 -1.65
N ILE A 4 -74.09 8.83 -1.59
CA ILE A 4 -72.97 9.70 -1.24
C ILE A 4 -73.15 10.08 0.23
N ALA A 5 -72.04 10.18 0.99
CA ALA A 5 -71.78 11.06 2.16
C ALA A 5 -70.85 10.33 3.15
N ALA A 6 -69.89 10.93 3.86
CA ALA A 6 -69.34 12.28 3.91
C ALA A 6 -67.96 12.18 4.58
N ALA A 7 -67.08 13.13 4.27
CA ALA A 7 -65.76 13.27 4.87
C ALA A 7 -65.83 13.70 6.35
N ALA A 8 -64.91 13.17 7.17
CA ALA A 8 -64.49 13.80 8.42
C ALA A 8 -62.97 13.74 8.51
N VAL A 9 -62.39 14.93 8.61
CA VAL A 9 -60.97 15.24 8.73
C VAL A 9 -60.45 14.69 10.07
N ALA A 10 -59.47 13.78 10.01
CA ALA A 10 -58.60 13.51 11.16
C ALA A 10 -57.23 14.10 10.83
N LEU A 11 -56.97 15.24 11.47
CA LEU A 11 -55.72 15.99 11.46
C LEU A 11 -54.57 15.03 11.81
N SER A 12 -53.80 14.60 10.81
CA SER A 12 -52.61 13.79 11.06
C SER A 12 -51.63 14.62 11.87
N LEU A 13 -51.33 14.16 13.08
CA LEU A 13 -50.23 14.65 13.88
C LEU A 13 -48.98 14.67 12.99
N LEU A 14 -48.47 15.86 12.68
CA LEU A 14 -47.12 16.02 12.19
C LEU A 14 -46.22 15.39 13.25
N GLU A 15 -45.63 14.24 12.91
CA GLU A 15 -44.46 13.76 13.63
C GLU A 15 -43.44 14.91 13.64
N PRO A 16 -42.80 15.19 14.79
CA PRO A 16 -41.82 16.26 14.82
C PRO A 16 -40.74 15.91 13.81
N ILE A 17 -40.55 16.78 12.82
CA ILE A 17 -39.36 16.78 11.97
C ILE A 17 -38.19 16.77 12.95
N ALA A 18 -37.43 15.65 12.97
CA ALA A 18 -36.28 15.50 13.82
C ALA A 18 -35.44 16.78 13.68
N ALA A 19 -35.26 17.49 14.80
CA ALA A 19 -34.49 18.73 14.81
C ALA A 19 -33.11 18.44 14.22
N ALA A 20 -32.70 19.25 13.24
CA ALA A 20 -31.37 19.16 12.63
C ALA A 20 -30.31 19.17 13.74
N GLU A 21 -29.56 18.08 13.87
CA GLU A 21 -28.51 17.91 14.87
C GLU A 21 -27.29 18.79 14.52
N ASN A 22 -27.38 20.08 14.84
CA ASN A 22 -26.28 21.05 14.70
C ASN A 22 -25.22 20.95 15.81
N ASP A 23 -25.18 19.86 16.58
CA ASP A 23 -24.25 19.67 17.70
C ASP A 23 -23.27 18.53 17.43
N LEU A 24 -22.12 18.56 18.11
CA LEU A 24 -21.05 17.57 17.95
C LEU A 24 -21.52 16.18 18.39
N GLN A 25 -21.43 15.22 17.48
CA GLN A 25 -21.80 13.83 17.74
C GLN A 25 -20.58 12.95 18.01
N ILE A 26 -20.62 12.18 19.11
CA ILE A 26 -19.59 11.18 19.42
C ILE A 26 -20.21 9.79 19.43
N ARG A 27 -19.86 8.97 18.43
CA ARG A 27 -20.17 7.53 18.44
C ARG A 27 -19.10 6.80 19.22
N ARG A 28 -19.40 6.44 20.48
CA ARG A 28 -18.43 5.83 21.40
C ARG A 28 -18.04 4.41 20.96
N VAL A 29 -16.82 4.00 21.28
CA VAL A 29 -16.36 2.63 21.06
C VAL A 29 -17.27 1.64 21.81
N GLY A 30 -17.57 0.50 21.19
CA GLY A 30 -18.43 -0.55 21.76
C GLY A 30 -19.94 -0.29 21.64
N SER A 31 -20.38 0.90 21.21
CA SER A 31 -21.81 1.17 21.00
C SER A 31 -22.32 0.74 19.61
N ARG A 32 -21.42 0.34 18.71
CA ARG A 32 -21.74 -0.03 17.33
C ARG A 32 -21.72 -1.55 17.18
N PRO A 33 -22.68 -2.13 16.44
CA PRO A 33 -22.69 -3.56 16.20
C PRO A 33 -21.52 -3.99 15.31
N VAL A 34 -20.94 -5.14 15.63
CA VAL A 34 -19.97 -5.83 14.78
C VAL A 34 -20.67 -7.02 14.14
N ASN A 35 -20.85 -6.97 12.83
CA ASN A 35 -21.59 -7.98 12.08
C ASN A 35 -20.66 -8.91 11.32
N ALA A 36 -21.07 -10.16 11.15
CA ALA A 36 -20.43 -11.05 10.19
C ALA A 36 -20.70 -10.55 8.76
N ALA A 37 -19.70 -10.62 7.89
CA ALA A 37 -19.87 -10.19 6.51
C ALA A 37 -20.67 -11.24 5.70
N PRO A 38 -21.49 -10.82 4.71
CA PRO A 38 -22.28 -11.75 3.90
C PRO A 38 -21.40 -12.71 3.09
N ALA A 39 -21.63 -14.03 3.19
CA ALA A 39 -20.82 -15.05 2.52
C ALA A 39 -20.82 -14.94 0.98
N GLU A 40 -21.84 -14.30 0.39
CA GLU A 40 -21.90 -14.01 -1.04
C GLU A 40 -20.83 -13.00 -1.50
N ASN A 41 -20.37 -12.11 -0.61
CA ASN A 41 -19.42 -11.04 -0.91
C ASN A 41 -18.01 -11.31 -0.36
N PHE A 42 -17.83 -12.38 0.41
CA PHE A 42 -16.58 -12.66 1.12
C PHE A 42 -16.31 -14.17 1.17
N THR A 43 -15.04 -14.54 0.99
CA THR A 43 -14.55 -15.88 1.33
C THR A 43 -13.88 -15.85 2.69
N GLY A 44 -14.19 -16.82 3.54
CA GLY A 44 -13.63 -16.94 4.89
C GLY A 44 -14.38 -16.10 5.93
N THR A 45 -13.82 -15.98 7.13
CA THR A 45 -14.45 -15.26 8.24
C THR A 45 -14.05 -13.79 8.23
N VAL A 46 -15.04 -12.92 8.05
CA VAL A 46 -14.88 -11.45 8.03
C VAL A 46 -15.89 -10.80 8.96
N LYS A 47 -15.44 -9.80 9.72
CA LYS A 47 -16.27 -8.96 10.60
C LYS A 47 -16.24 -7.52 10.14
N VAL A 48 -17.39 -6.86 10.16
CA VAL A 48 -17.57 -5.46 9.76
C VAL A 48 -18.19 -4.67 10.91
N GLU A 49 -17.53 -3.59 11.30
CA GLU A 49 -18.07 -2.54 12.16
C GLU A 49 -18.23 -1.26 11.32
N MET A 50 -19.46 -0.82 11.07
CA MET A 50 -19.69 0.46 10.39
C MET A 50 -19.37 1.60 11.35
N LEU A 51 -18.31 2.36 11.05
CA LEU A 51 -17.89 3.54 11.83
C LEU A 51 -18.80 4.73 11.51
N TYR A 52 -19.13 4.88 10.22
CA TYR A 52 -19.99 5.93 9.73
C TYR A 52 -20.85 5.47 8.55
N THR A 53 -22.10 5.92 8.53
CA THR A 53 -23.05 5.75 7.42
C THR A 53 -23.55 7.14 7.08
N PRO A 54 -23.45 7.58 5.81
CA PRO A 54 -23.82 8.93 5.41
C PRO A 54 -25.32 9.17 5.61
N VAL A 55 -25.68 10.40 5.98
CA VAL A 55 -27.06 10.86 6.14
C VAL A 55 -27.32 12.09 5.28
N GLY A 56 -28.56 12.27 4.81
CA GLY A 56 -28.94 13.41 3.98
C GLY A 56 -28.14 13.49 2.68
N GLU A 57 -27.43 14.60 2.48
CA GLU A 57 -26.64 14.87 1.26
C GLU A 57 -25.19 14.35 1.32
N GLU A 58 -24.77 13.81 2.46
CA GLU A 58 -23.44 13.24 2.61
C GLU A 58 -23.28 11.98 1.76
N ARG A 59 -22.03 11.68 1.38
CA ARG A 59 -21.72 10.49 0.57
C ARG A 59 -20.74 9.55 1.24
N THR A 60 -19.89 10.06 2.13
CA THR A 60 -18.80 9.28 2.71
C THR A 60 -19.32 8.27 3.72
N SER A 61 -18.92 7.03 3.54
CA SER A 61 -19.11 5.91 4.45
C SER A 61 -17.76 5.43 4.95
N ALA A 62 -17.70 4.95 6.19
CA ALA A 62 -16.49 4.37 6.77
C ALA A 62 -16.81 3.11 7.56
N GLY A 63 -16.05 2.05 7.34
CA GLY A 63 -16.16 0.78 8.08
C GLY A 63 -14.80 0.25 8.51
N SER A 64 -14.71 -0.29 9.74
CA SER A 64 -13.60 -1.14 10.13
C SER A 64 -13.90 -2.57 9.73
N VAL A 65 -13.02 -3.18 8.96
CA VAL A 65 -13.22 -4.54 8.41
C VAL A 65 -12.05 -5.41 8.84
N SER A 66 -12.36 -6.50 9.54
CA SER A 66 -11.39 -7.47 10.06
C SER A 66 -11.55 -8.81 9.34
N PHE A 67 -10.46 -9.26 8.72
CA PHE A 67 -10.35 -10.51 7.98
C PHE A 67 -9.51 -11.51 8.79
N SER A 68 -10.03 -12.72 8.97
CA SER A 68 -9.23 -13.85 9.48
C SER A 68 -8.19 -14.28 8.43
N PRO A 69 -7.11 -15.01 8.79
CA PRO A 69 -6.13 -15.49 7.82
C PRO A 69 -6.82 -16.20 6.63
N GLY A 70 -6.40 -15.88 5.41
CA GLY A 70 -7.01 -16.41 4.18
C GLY A 70 -8.34 -15.77 3.76
N ALA A 71 -8.98 -14.96 4.60
CA ALA A 71 -10.27 -14.34 4.29
C ALA A 71 -10.10 -13.11 3.39
N ARG A 72 -11.00 -12.93 2.43
CA ARG A 72 -10.94 -11.85 1.44
C ARG A 72 -12.32 -11.49 0.89
N THR A 73 -12.44 -10.31 0.32
CA THR A 73 -13.61 -9.93 -0.47
C THR A 73 -13.74 -10.79 -1.73
N ALA A 74 -14.94 -10.87 -2.28
CA ALA A 74 -15.16 -11.15 -3.69
C ALA A 74 -14.55 -10.01 -4.55
N TRP A 75 -14.42 -10.25 -5.85
CA TRP A 75 -14.12 -9.19 -6.78
C TRP A 75 -15.26 -8.16 -6.76
N HIS A 76 -14.92 -6.87 -6.77
CA HIS A 76 -15.89 -5.79 -6.80
C HIS A 76 -15.29 -4.49 -7.34
N SER A 77 -16.14 -3.49 -7.55
CA SER A 77 -15.72 -2.12 -7.86
C SER A 77 -16.56 -1.09 -7.09
N HIS A 78 -16.02 0.12 -6.95
CA HIS A 78 -16.73 1.25 -6.32
C HIS A 78 -16.96 2.37 -7.34
N PRO A 79 -18.17 2.95 -7.45
CA PRO A 79 -18.49 3.96 -8.46
C PRO A 79 -17.67 5.25 -8.30
N LEU A 80 -17.26 5.57 -7.08
CA LEU A 80 -16.47 6.75 -6.72
C LEU A 80 -15.12 6.39 -6.07
N GLY A 81 -14.68 5.14 -6.23
CA GLY A 81 -13.43 4.63 -5.68
C GLY A 81 -13.51 4.28 -4.19
N GLN A 82 -12.37 3.89 -3.64
CA GLN A 82 -12.21 3.48 -2.25
C GLN A 82 -10.83 3.87 -1.73
N THR A 83 -10.75 4.19 -0.45
CA THR A 83 -9.47 4.32 0.27
C THR A 83 -9.46 3.35 1.44
N LEU A 84 -8.37 2.59 1.59
CA LEU A 84 -8.12 1.71 2.72
C LEU A 84 -6.98 2.27 3.56
N VAL A 85 -7.12 2.22 4.88
CA VAL A 85 -6.03 2.50 5.82
C VAL A 85 -5.83 1.27 6.69
N VAL A 86 -4.69 0.58 6.54
CA VAL A 86 -4.43 -0.65 7.29
C VAL A 86 -4.05 -0.33 8.73
N THR A 87 -4.73 -0.98 9.67
CA THR A 87 -4.64 -0.70 11.11
C THR A 87 -4.07 -1.86 11.92
N SER A 88 -4.13 -3.10 11.41
CA SER A 88 -3.56 -4.27 12.07
C SER A 88 -3.23 -5.37 11.05
N GLY A 89 -2.17 -6.14 11.34
CA GLY A 89 -1.83 -7.37 10.61
C GLY A 89 -1.23 -7.16 9.22
N VAL A 90 -1.32 -8.21 8.40
CA VAL A 90 -0.78 -8.26 7.03
C VAL A 90 -1.89 -8.70 6.08
N GLY A 91 -2.15 -7.87 5.06
CA GLY A 91 -3.18 -8.10 4.06
C GLY A 91 -2.62 -8.26 2.66
N ARG A 92 -3.53 -8.48 1.72
CA ARG A 92 -3.29 -8.52 0.29
C ARG A 92 -4.33 -7.66 -0.43
N VAL A 93 -3.93 -7.05 -1.53
CA VAL A 93 -4.82 -6.35 -2.46
C VAL A 93 -4.42 -6.66 -3.90
N GLN A 94 -5.39 -6.70 -4.80
CA GLN A 94 -5.13 -6.87 -6.22
C GLN A 94 -6.22 -6.19 -7.04
N ARG A 95 -5.81 -5.43 -8.06
CA ARG A 95 -6.70 -5.01 -9.16
C ARG A 95 -6.73 -6.06 -10.26
N TRP A 96 -7.82 -6.14 -11.01
CA TRP A 96 -7.99 -7.10 -12.09
C TRP A 96 -6.86 -6.98 -13.14
N GLY A 97 -6.24 -8.11 -13.47
CA GLY A 97 -5.08 -8.19 -14.37
C GLY A 97 -3.77 -7.61 -13.82
N GLY A 98 -3.78 -7.05 -12.61
CA GLY A 98 -2.60 -6.59 -11.90
C GLY A 98 -1.96 -7.68 -11.06
N SER A 99 -0.83 -7.36 -10.45
CA SER A 99 -0.18 -8.22 -9.47
C SER A 99 -0.86 -8.15 -8.11
N VAL A 100 -0.72 -9.22 -7.32
CA VAL A 100 -1.07 -9.19 -5.89
C VAL A 100 -0.02 -8.36 -5.15
N GLU A 101 -0.45 -7.46 -4.29
CA GLU A 101 0.42 -6.66 -3.43
C GLU A 101 0.13 -6.97 -1.96
N GLU A 102 1.18 -6.97 -1.14
CA GLU A 102 1.05 -7.08 0.31
C GLU A 102 0.85 -5.69 0.91
N ILE A 103 -0.04 -5.59 1.91
CA ILE A 103 -0.34 -4.34 2.61
C ILE A 103 -0.19 -4.54 4.12
N ARG A 104 0.41 -3.58 4.80
CA ARG A 104 0.79 -3.63 6.22
C ARG A 104 0.28 -2.41 6.97
N VAL A 105 0.32 -2.48 8.30
CA VAL A 105 -0.10 -1.38 9.19
C VAL A 105 0.55 -0.06 8.79
N GLY A 106 -0.28 0.97 8.58
CA GLY A 106 0.16 2.30 8.12
C GLY A 106 0.03 2.52 6.62
N ASP A 107 -0.08 1.47 5.81
CA ASP A 107 -0.29 1.61 4.37
C ASP A 107 -1.66 2.21 4.06
N VAL A 108 -1.68 3.09 3.07
CA VAL A 108 -2.89 3.70 2.52
C VAL A 108 -3.06 3.23 1.08
N VAL A 109 -4.14 2.51 0.80
CA VAL A 109 -4.44 1.99 -0.53
C VAL A 109 -5.54 2.85 -1.14
N HIS A 110 -5.23 3.58 -2.21
CA HIS A 110 -6.22 4.27 -3.02
C HIS A 110 -6.61 3.41 -4.23
N ILE A 111 -7.90 3.08 -4.33
CA ILE A 111 -8.47 2.29 -5.41
C ILE A 111 -9.36 3.24 -6.23
N PRO A 112 -9.00 3.55 -7.49
CA PRO A 112 -9.78 4.46 -8.32
C PRO A 112 -11.21 3.97 -8.61
N ALA A 113 -12.07 4.90 -9.00
CA ALA A 113 -13.44 4.61 -9.41
C ALA A 113 -13.50 3.53 -10.50
N ASN A 114 -14.47 2.63 -10.34
CA ASN A 114 -14.79 1.53 -11.26
C ASN A 114 -13.66 0.51 -11.48
N VAL A 115 -12.59 0.55 -10.69
CA VAL A 115 -11.52 -0.46 -10.75
C VAL A 115 -12.02 -1.75 -10.09
N LYS A 116 -12.08 -2.82 -10.88
CA LYS A 116 -12.34 -4.17 -10.36
C LYS A 116 -11.15 -4.63 -9.53
N HIS A 117 -11.38 -4.99 -8.27
CA HIS A 117 -10.34 -5.35 -7.33
C HIS A 117 -10.86 -6.29 -6.23
N TRP A 118 -9.95 -6.85 -5.44
CA TRP A 118 -10.23 -7.50 -4.16
C TRP A 118 -9.15 -7.14 -3.13
N HIS A 119 -9.49 -7.30 -1.86
CA HIS A 119 -8.54 -7.20 -0.74
C HIS A 119 -8.93 -8.17 0.38
N GLY A 120 -7.98 -8.46 1.26
CA GLY A 120 -8.19 -9.40 2.35
C GLY A 120 -6.94 -9.63 3.17
N ALA A 121 -6.99 -10.61 4.06
CA ALA A 121 -5.87 -11.02 4.88
C ALA A 121 -4.83 -11.81 4.07
N ALA A 122 -3.58 -11.83 4.54
CA ALA A 122 -2.59 -12.81 4.10
C ALA A 122 -2.99 -14.24 4.53
N PRO A 123 -2.38 -15.30 3.94
CA PRO A 123 -2.75 -16.68 4.25
C PRO A 123 -2.52 -17.07 5.71
N ASP A 124 -1.52 -16.47 6.36
CA ASP A 124 -0.98 -16.80 7.68
C ASP A 124 -1.13 -15.68 8.71
N SER A 125 -1.71 -14.54 8.34
CA SER A 125 -1.96 -13.40 9.22
C SER A 125 -3.38 -12.89 9.04
N ALA A 126 -4.06 -12.56 10.14
CA ALA A 126 -5.26 -11.73 10.08
C ALA A 126 -4.88 -10.30 9.62
N MET A 127 -5.87 -9.52 9.18
CA MET A 127 -5.70 -8.11 8.84
C MET A 127 -6.94 -7.30 9.19
N THR A 128 -6.77 -6.04 9.60
CA THR A 128 -7.86 -5.08 9.76
C THR A 128 -7.51 -3.76 9.11
N HIS A 129 -8.44 -3.19 8.36
CA HIS A 129 -8.32 -1.85 7.79
C HIS A 129 -9.58 -1.02 8.04
N THR A 130 -9.43 0.31 7.97
CA THR A 130 -10.55 1.22 7.77
C THR A 130 -10.79 1.37 6.27
N ALA A 131 -11.98 1.00 5.79
CA ALA A 131 -12.42 1.23 4.42
C ALA A 131 -13.28 2.49 4.35
N ILE A 132 -12.94 3.40 3.44
CA ILE A 132 -13.62 4.67 3.20
C ILE A 132 -14.09 4.68 1.76
N THR A 133 -15.39 4.89 1.55
CA THR A 133 -16.02 4.88 0.23
C THR A 133 -17.07 5.97 0.14
N GLU A 134 -17.38 6.44 -1.07
CA GLU A 134 -18.55 7.28 -1.29
C GLU A 134 -19.73 6.50 -1.89
N VAL A 135 -20.94 6.86 -1.49
CA VAL A 135 -22.19 6.30 -2.02
C VAL A 135 -22.66 7.13 -3.20
N LEU A 136 -22.99 6.47 -4.31
CA LEU A 136 -23.60 7.09 -5.50
C LEU A 136 -24.92 6.37 -5.80
N ASN A 137 -26.02 7.11 -5.87
CA ASN A 137 -27.36 6.57 -6.16
C ASN A 137 -27.76 5.39 -5.24
N GLY A 138 -27.44 5.50 -3.94
CA GLY A 138 -27.71 4.47 -2.94
C GLY A 138 -26.79 3.25 -2.99
N LYS A 139 -25.78 3.24 -3.87
CA LYS A 139 -24.83 2.14 -4.04
C LYS A 139 -23.41 2.56 -3.70
N SER A 140 -22.72 1.76 -2.89
CA SER A 140 -21.29 1.94 -2.61
C SER A 140 -20.40 0.96 -3.37
N ALA A 141 -20.90 -0.22 -3.76
CA ALA A 141 -20.10 -1.25 -4.42
C ALA A 141 -20.90 -2.09 -5.42
N ASP A 142 -20.26 -2.47 -6.52
CA ASP A 142 -20.70 -3.46 -7.49
C ASP A 142 -19.97 -4.78 -7.23
N TRP A 143 -20.64 -5.71 -6.55
CA TRP A 143 -20.11 -7.04 -6.24
C TRP A 143 -20.14 -7.96 -7.47
N MET A 144 -19.11 -8.82 -7.57
CA MET A 144 -18.89 -9.74 -8.67
C MET A 144 -18.54 -11.14 -8.15
N GLU A 145 -17.81 -11.94 -8.92
CA GLU A 145 -17.46 -13.31 -8.56
C GLU A 145 -16.46 -13.40 -7.39
N GLN A 146 -16.49 -14.52 -6.68
CA GLN A 146 -15.52 -14.82 -5.63
C GLN A 146 -14.10 -14.93 -6.19
N VAL A 147 -13.12 -14.55 -5.37
CA VAL A 147 -11.70 -14.73 -5.70
C VAL A 147 -11.32 -16.19 -5.51
N ALA A 148 -11.01 -16.88 -6.62
CA ALA A 148 -10.59 -18.27 -6.61
C ALA A 148 -9.26 -18.44 -5.88
N ASP A 149 -9.03 -19.60 -5.24
CA ASP A 149 -7.79 -19.87 -4.51
C ASP A 149 -6.55 -19.72 -5.40
N ALA A 150 -6.63 -20.13 -6.67
CA ALA A 150 -5.54 -19.95 -7.62
C ALA A 150 -5.18 -18.47 -7.89
N GLN A 151 -6.15 -17.55 -7.80
CA GLN A 151 -5.91 -16.10 -7.91
C GLN A 151 -5.33 -15.55 -6.59
N TYR A 152 -5.84 -16.03 -5.45
CA TYR A 152 -5.44 -15.59 -4.13
C TYR A 152 -4.03 -16.03 -3.73
N LEU A 153 -3.65 -17.26 -4.10
CA LEU A 153 -2.38 -17.90 -3.73
C LEU A 153 -1.20 -17.46 -4.61
N VAL A 154 -1.41 -16.62 -5.61
CA VAL A 154 -0.31 -16.00 -6.36
C VAL A 154 0.57 -15.23 -5.37
N PRO A 155 1.90 -15.47 -5.34
CA PRO A 155 2.80 -14.74 -4.46
C PRO A 155 2.69 -13.23 -4.71
N PRO A 156 2.62 -12.40 -3.67
CA PRO A 156 2.65 -10.96 -3.85
C PRO A 156 3.98 -10.55 -4.47
N VAL A 157 3.97 -9.46 -5.24
CA VAL A 157 5.22 -8.84 -5.68
C VAL A 157 5.97 -8.45 -4.40
N PRO A 158 7.28 -8.78 -4.28
CA PRO A 158 8.08 -8.27 -3.18
C PRO A 158 7.87 -6.77 -3.12
N VAL A 159 7.50 -6.24 -1.95
CA VAL A 159 7.43 -4.79 -1.74
C VAL A 159 8.79 -4.25 -2.19
N ALA A 160 8.85 -3.64 -3.37
CA ALA A 160 10.01 -2.90 -3.80
C ALA A 160 10.14 -1.85 -2.71
N ALA A 161 11.24 -1.91 -1.94
CA ALA A 161 11.47 -0.98 -0.85
C ALA A 161 11.10 0.41 -1.35
N VAL A 162 9.98 0.95 -0.88
CA VAL A 162 9.51 2.27 -1.27
C VAL A 162 10.66 3.17 -0.87
N LEU A 163 11.36 3.70 -1.86
CA LEU A 163 12.40 4.67 -1.59
C LEU A 163 11.70 5.82 -0.86
N PRO A 164 12.26 6.28 0.27
CA PRO A 164 11.66 7.40 0.99
C PRO A 164 11.46 8.58 0.01
N PRO A 165 10.45 9.43 0.24
CA PRO A 165 9.95 10.34 -0.79
C PRO A 165 11.06 11.23 -1.33
N ALA A 166 11.18 11.23 -2.66
CA ALA A 166 11.90 12.19 -3.51
C ALA A 166 13.29 12.59 -3.00
N GLN A 167 14.20 11.63 -2.84
CA GLN A 167 15.59 11.94 -2.45
C GLN A 167 16.29 12.80 -3.52
N GLY A 168 15.96 12.60 -4.80
CA GLY A 168 16.42 13.43 -5.91
C GLY A 168 15.98 14.89 -5.77
N GLN A 169 14.70 15.17 -5.52
CA GLN A 169 14.22 16.54 -5.32
C GLN A 169 14.83 17.21 -4.10
N LYS A 170 15.06 16.47 -3.02
CA LYS A 170 15.74 17.02 -1.84
C LYS A 170 17.20 17.40 -2.10
N LEU A 171 17.90 16.62 -2.92
CA LEU A 171 19.34 16.80 -3.17
C LEU A 171 19.64 17.77 -4.32
N PHE A 172 18.78 17.82 -5.34
CA PHE A 172 19.07 18.52 -6.59
C PHE A 172 17.90 19.40 -7.09
N GLY A 173 16.76 19.45 -6.38
CA GLY A 173 15.55 20.11 -6.88
C GLY A 173 15.67 21.63 -7.02
N ASP A 174 16.51 22.25 -6.20
CA ASP A 174 16.80 23.69 -6.19
C ASP A 174 17.65 24.15 -7.40
N ILE A 175 18.59 23.32 -7.85
CA ILE A 175 19.54 23.66 -8.92
C ILE A 175 19.24 22.94 -10.26
N ALA A 176 18.70 21.74 -10.20
CA ALA A 176 18.49 20.87 -11.35
C ALA A 176 17.18 20.06 -11.21
N PRO A 177 16.00 20.72 -11.20
CA PRO A 177 14.71 20.08 -10.90
C PRO A 177 14.35 18.94 -11.86
N LYS A 178 14.76 19.02 -13.13
CA LYS A 178 14.55 17.92 -14.08
C LYS A 178 15.44 16.72 -13.77
N PHE A 179 16.69 16.95 -13.35
CA PHE A 179 17.60 15.88 -12.95
C PHE A 179 17.12 15.18 -11.67
N ALA A 180 16.66 15.97 -10.69
CA ALA A 180 15.98 15.45 -9.51
C ALA A 180 14.76 14.59 -9.87
N GLN A 181 13.90 15.08 -10.76
CA GLN A 181 12.74 14.34 -11.23
C GLN A 181 13.14 13.01 -11.90
N LEU A 182 14.12 13.02 -12.80
CA LEU A 182 14.60 11.79 -13.46
C LEU A 182 15.23 10.81 -12.47
N THR A 183 15.92 11.33 -11.45
CA THR A 183 16.49 10.51 -10.37
C THR A 183 15.37 9.79 -9.62
N ASP A 184 14.32 10.51 -9.25
CA ASP A 184 13.21 9.95 -8.46
C ASP A 184 12.30 9.04 -9.29
N GLU A 185 11.83 9.50 -10.46
CA GLU A 185 10.83 8.80 -11.25
C GLU A 185 11.43 7.69 -12.11
N VAL A 186 12.57 7.94 -12.76
CA VAL A 186 13.12 7.03 -13.77
C VAL A 186 14.16 6.10 -13.17
N LEU A 187 15.22 6.65 -12.56
CA LEU A 187 16.29 5.82 -12.03
C LEU A 187 15.76 4.94 -10.89
N PHE A 188 15.21 5.57 -9.87
CA PHE A 188 14.85 4.90 -8.64
C PHE A 188 13.40 4.40 -8.63
N GLY A 189 12.47 5.14 -9.24
CA GLY A 189 11.05 4.77 -9.36
C GLY A 189 10.75 3.71 -10.43
N ASP A 190 11.57 3.58 -11.47
CA ASP A 190 11.41 2.55 -12.51
C ASP A 190 12.61 1.60 -12.54
N VAL A 191 13.77 2.04 -13.04
CA VAL A 191 14.89 1.13 -13.39
C VAL A 191 15.34 0.25 -12.22
N TRP A 192 15.43 0.81 -11.01
CA TRP A 192 15.75 0.05 -9.80
C TRP A 192 14.56 -0.81 -9.30
N ALA A 193 13.32 -0.41 -9.54
CA ALA A 193 12.13 -1.13 -9.10
C ALA A 193 11.74 -2.32 -10.01
N ARG A 194 12.31 -2.44 -11.22
CA ARG A 194 11.94 -3.50 -12.18
C ARG A 194 12.18 -4.92 -11.60
N PRO A 195 11.25 -5.87 -11.79
CA PRO A 195 11.24 -7.17 -11.09
C PRO A 195 12.30 -8.18 -11.54
N GLY A 196 13.02 -7.92 -12.64
CA GLY A 196 13.98 -8.89 -13.20
C GLY A 196 15.28 -9.07 -12.39
N LEU A 197 15.60 -8.15 -11.49
CA LEU A 197 16.74 -8.24 -10.58
C LEU A 197 16.33 -7.69 -9.21
N SER A 198 16.75 -8.37 -8.14
CA SER A 198 16.49 -7.92 -6.78
C SER A 198 17.24 -6.62 -6.47
N GLN A 199 16.77 -5.85 -5.49
CA GLN A 199 17.46 -4.64 -5.02
C GLN A 199 18.87 -4.95 -4.49
N ARG A 200 19.05 -6.13 -3.90
CA ARG A 200 20.34 -6.66 -3.47
C ARG A 200 21.31 -6.79 -4.65
N ASP A 201 20.87 -7.46 -5.71
CA ASP A 201 21.73 -7.74 -6.87
C ASP A 201 22.04 -6.47 -7.66
N ARG A 202 21.06 -5.57 -7.80
CA ARG A 202 21.27 -4.24 -8.40
C ARG A 202 22.30 -3.43 -7.64
N SER A 203 22.24 -3.47 -6.31
CA SER A 203 23.25 -2.85 -5.45
C SER A 203 24.65 -3.46 -5.68
N LEU A 204 24.76 -4.78 -5.71
CA LEU A 204 26.04 -5.46 -5.95
C LEU A 204 26.63 -5.13 -7.33
N ILE A 205 25.79 -5.12 -8.38
CA ILE A 205 26.18 -4.73 -9.74
C ILE A 205 26.64 -3.27 -9.78
N THR A 206 25.89 -2.38 -9.14
CA THR A 206 26.21 -0.94 -9.11
C THR A 206 27.53 -0.68 -8.37
N VAL A 207 27.72 -1.29 -7.20
CA VAL A 207 28.99 -1.23 -6.46
C VAL A 207 30.13 -1.75 -7.33
N SER A 208 29.96 -2.91 -7.96
CA SER A 208 30.99 -3.50 -8.83
C SER A 208 31.37 -2.58 -9.98
N ALA A 209 30.38 -1.95 -10.63
CA ALA A 209 30.60 -0.99 -11.70
C ALA A 209 31.34 0.28 -11.21
N LEU A 210 30.97 0.81 -10.04
CA LEU A 210 31.62 1.99 -9.45
C LEU A 210 33.07 1.72 -9.04
N ILE A 211 33.37 0.51 -8.55
CA ILE A 211 34.75 0.05 -8.31
C ILE A 211 35.51 -0.01 -9.63
N ALA A 212 34.94 -0.66 -10.65
CA ALA A 212 35.58 -0.80 -11.97
C ALA A 212 35.85 0.55 -12.64
N MET A 213 34.97 1.53 -12.47
CA MET A 213 35.13 2.89 -12.99
C MET A 213 35.98 3.80 -12.08
N ASN A 214 36.46 3.30 -10.94
CA ASN A 214 37.17 4.07 -9.91
C ASN A 214 36.43 5.39 -9.55
N ARG A 215 35.17 5.27 -9.09
CA ARG A 215 34.28 6.39 -8.70
C ARG A 215 34.01 6.41 -7.18
N PRO A 216 35.02 6.71 -6.34
CA PRO A 216 34.91 6.60 -4.88
C PRO A 216 33.83 7.50 -4.26
N ASP A 217 33.60 8.69 -4.81
CA ASP A 217 32.61 9.65 -4.27
C ASP A 217 31.18 9.10 -4.30
N GLN A 218 30.86 8.31 -5.34
CA GLN A 218 29.57 7.63 -5.46
C GLN A 218 29.57 6.27 -4.75
N LEU A 219 30.74 5.61 -4.70
CA LEU A 219 30.88 4.28 -4.12
C LEU A 219 30.43 4.21 -2.66
N ARG A 220 30.76 5.22 -1.85
CA ARG A 220 30.39 5.26 -0.42
C ARG A 220 28.89 5.12 -0.20
N GLY A 221 28.10 5.97 -0.87
CA GLY A 221 26.64 5.95 -0.74
C GLY A 221 26.02 4.64 -1.24
N HIS A 222 26.58 4.08 -2.32
CA HIS A 222 26.10 2.81 -2.88
C HIS A 222 26.51 1.58 -2.07
N MET A 223 27.66 1.58 -1.39
CA MET A 223 28.02 0.53 -0.42
C MET A 223 27.07 0.55 0.79
N ALA A 224 26.76 1.73 1.34
CA ALA A 224 25.78 1.84 2.43
C ALA A 224 24.38 1.34 1.99
N ARG A 225 23.94 1.71 0.79
CA ARG A 225 22.69 1.21 0.19
C ARG A 225 22.73 -0.29 -0.05
N ALA A 226 23.86 -0.85 -0.48
CA ALA A 226 24.01 -2.30 -0.67
C ALA A 226 23.79 -3.07 0.64
N ARG A 227 24.32 -2.56 1.76
CA ARG A 227 24.07 -3.13 3.10
C ARG A 227 22.59 -3.09 3.47
N GLN A 228 21.93 -1.96 3.26
CA GLN A 228 20.49 -1.80 3.49
C GLN A 228 19.65 -2.77 2.64
N ASN A 229 20.11 -3.05 1.41
CA ASN A 229 19.48 -4.01 0.50
C ASN A 229 19.89 -5.47 0.75
N GLY A 230 20.65 -5.76 1.81
CA GLY A 230 20.98 -7.14 2.23
C GLY A 230 22.26 -7.73 1.63
N VAL A 231 23.16 -6.91 1.06
CA VAL A 231 24.53 -7.36 0.75
C VAL A 231 25.37 -7.27 2.02
N SER A 232 25.96 -8.37 2.46
CA SER A 232 26.80 -8.41 3.65
C SER A 232 28.15 -7.73 3.44
N ASP A 233 28.78 -7.31 4.54
CA ASP A 233 30.12 -6.71 4.50
C ASP A 233 31.15 -7.69 3.93
N ALA A 234 31.01 -8.99 4.23
CA ALA A 234 31.84 -10.06 3.66
C ALA A 234 31.69 -10.16 2.14
N GLU A 235 30.47 -10.08 1.61
CA GLU A 235 30.23 -10.13 0.17
C GLU A 235 30.77 -8.89 -0.56
N LEU A 236 30.68 -7.70 0.05
CA LEU A 236 31.26 -6.48 -0.50
C LEU A 236 32.80 -6.55 -0.55
N ILE A 237 33.42 -7.09 0.50
CA ILE A 237 34.87 -7.29 0.55
C ILE A 237 35.29 -8.34 -0.49
N GLU A 238 34.60 -9.47 -0.57
CA GLU A 238 34.90 -10.54 -1.53
C GLU A 238 34.76 -10.04 -2.98
N ALA A 239 33.69 -9.31 -3.30
CA ALA A 239 33.52 -8.69 -4.61
C ALA A 239 34.64 -7.70 -4.93
N THR A 240 35.06 -6.88 -3.97
CA THR A 240 36.17 -5.93 -4.13
C THR A 240 37.50 -6.65 -4.39
N THR A 241 37.78 -7.72 -3.64
CA THR A 241 38.97 -8.56 -3.82
C THR A 241 38.97 -9.24 -5.18
N HIS A 242 37.83 -9.80 -5.60
CA HIS A 242 37.68 -10.40 -6.93
C HIS A 242 37.94 -9.37 -8.04
N LEU A 243 37.36 -8.18 -7.91
CA LEU A 243 37.52 -7.10 -8.88
C LEU A 243 38.95 -6.55 -8.95
N ALA A 244 39.81 -6.75 -7.94
CA ALA A 244 41.21 -6.33 -8.00
C ALA A 244 41.96 -6.88 -9.24
N PHE A 245 41.57 -8.07 -9.70
CA PHE A 245 42.18 -8.75 -10.84
C PHE A 245 41.60 -8.31 -12.20
N TYR A 246 40.39 -7.75 -12.23
CA TYR A 246 39.69 -7.38 -13.47
C TYR A 246 39.59 -5.86 -13.68
N ALA A 247 39.48 -5.10 -12.58
CA ALA A 247 39.43 -3.65 -12.55
C ALA A 247 40.76 -2.99 -12.13
N GLY A 248 41.76 -3.81 -11.76
CA GLY A 248 43.08 -3.38 -11.34
C GLY A 248 43.20 -3.13 -9.84
N TRP A 249 44.38 -3.47 -9.31
CA TRP A 249 44.72 -3.33 -7.89
C TRP A 249 44.48 -1.92 -7.32
N PRO A 250 44.83 -0.81 -8.02
CA PRO A 250 44.59 0.54 -7.48
C PRO A 250 43.11 0.85 -7.22
N SER A 251 42.20 0.38 -8.08
CA SER A 251 40.75 0.53 -7.92
C SER A 251 40.27 -0.22 -6.68
N ALA A 252 40.77 -1.44 -6.46
CA ALA A 252 40.44 -2.23 -5.27
C ALA A 252 40.98 -1.62 -3.97
N VAL A 253 42.21 -1.10 -3.96
CA VAL A 253 42.77 -0.39 -2.79
C VAL A 253 41.91 0.81 -2.42
N THR A 254 41.49 1.59 -3.43
CA THR A 254 40.58 2.74 -3.23
C THR A 254 39.24 2.28 -2.66
N ALA A 255 38.65 1.23 -3.22
CA ALA A 255 37.38 0.67 -2.76
C ALA A 255 37.46 0.09 -1.35
N ILE A 256 38.56 -0.56 -0.96
CA ILE A 256 38.81 -1.06 0.41
C ILE A 256 38.89 0.11 1.39
N GLY A 257 39.49 1.24 0.99
CA GLY A 257 39.48 2.47 1.77
C GLY A 257 38.05 2.96 2.06
N VAL A 258 37.22 3.04 1.03
CA VAL A 258 35.80 3.42 1.17
C VAL A 258 35.03 2.41 2.03
N ALA A 259 35.21 1.11 1.80
CA ALA A 259 34.56 0.05 2.55
C ALA A 259 34.87 0.15 4.05
N ARG A 260 36.14 0.39 4.41
CA ARG A 260 36.58 0.59 5.79
C ARG A 260 35.79 1.70 6.48
N GLU A 261 35.58 2.82 5.79
CA GLU A 261 34.85 3.96 6.35
C GLU A 261 33.35 3.69 6.45
N VAL A 262 32.75 3.01 5.48
CA VAL A 262 31.32 2.65 5.49
C VAL A 262 31.00 1.59 6.56
N MET A 263 31.96 0.73 6.88
CA MET A 263 31.84 -0.37 7.84
C MET A 263 32.38 -0.02 9.23
N ASP A 264 32.82 1.23 9.44
CA ASP A 264 33.42 1.71 10.70
C ASP A 264 34.58 0.82 11.19
N ILE A 265 35.37 0.25 10.27
CA ILE A 265 36.50 -0.62 10.60
C ILE A 265 37.69 0.26 10.99
N PRO A 266 38.28 0.09 12.20
CA PRO A 266 39.43 0.89 12.63
C PRO A 266 40.63 0.75 11.68
N LYS A 267 41.41 1.83 11.52
CA LYS A 267 42.75 1.70 10.92
C LYS A 267 43.65 0.94 11.90
N PRO A 268 44.47 -0.01 11.41
CA PRO A 268 45.51 -0.62 12.23
C PRO A 268 46.56 0.41 12.66
#